data_AF-A0A1H3V2W1-F1
#
_entry.id   AF-A0A1H3V2W1-F1
#
_cell.length_a   1.000
_cell.length_b   1.000
_cell.length_c   1.000
_cell.angle_alpha   90.00
_cell.angle_beta   90.00
_cell.angle_gamma   90.00
#
_symmetry.space_group_name_H-M   'P 1'
#
loop_
_entity.id
_entity.type
_entity.pdbx_description
1 polymer ?
#
loop_
_entity_poly.entity_id
_entity_poly.type
_entity_poly.pdbx_seq_one_letter_code
_entity_poly.pdbx_strand_id
1 'polypeptide(L)'
;MKRILILLLVVGIAGCAATTKTEVKRGKKGMHINCSGLSSSWDQCYTSAANSCGAKGYRVVAKSGDNSEEPGDYPFGINPAGYTSRSMIVICK
;
A
#
# COMPACT_ATOMS: atom_id res chain seq x y z
N MET A 1 47.22 0.45 0.82
CA MET A 1 46.18 1.23 1.53
C MET A 1 45.05 1.71 0.62
N LYS A 2 45.32 2.32 -0.55
CA LYS A 2 44.27 2.83 -1.48
C LYS A 2 43.27 1.77 -2.00
N ARG A 3 43.70 0.52 -2.21
CA ARG A 3 42.83 -0.58 -2.68
C ARG A 3 41.81 -1.06 -1.64
N ILE A 4 42.18 -1.01 -0.35
CA ILE A 4 41.29 -1.40 0.76
C ILE A 4 40.17 -0.38 0.91
N LEU A 5 40.49 0.92 0.75
CA LEU A 5 39.50 1.99 0.75
C LEU A 5 38.48 1.87 -0.40
N ILE A 6 38.93 1.46 -1.59
CA ILE A 6 38.03 1.23 -2.74
C ILE A 6 37.10 0.05 -2.47
N LEU A 7 37.59 -1.03 -1.88
CA LEU A 7 36.80 -2.20 -1.50
C LEU A 7 35.72 -1.86 -0.46
N LEU A 8 36.08 -1.06 0.55
CA LEU A 8 35.14 -0.56 1.57
C LEU A 8 34.04 0.32 0.97
N LEU A 9 34.39 1.16 -0.02
CA LEU A 9 33.42 2.01 -0.71
C LEU A 9 32.40 1.17 -1.50
N VAL A 10 32.84 0.12 -2.20
CA VAL A 10 31.95 -0.73 -3.01
C VAL A 10 30.99 -1.54 -2.13
N VAL A 11 31.46 -2.05 -0.97
CA VAL A 11 30.61 -2.80 -0.03
C VAL A 11 29.54 -1.91 0.60
N GLY A 12 29.82 -0.62 0.82
CA GLY A 12 28.86 0.32 1.39
C GLY A 12 27.63 0.60 0.50
N ILE A 13 27.75 0.48 -0.82
CA ILE A 13 26.66 0.81 -1.77
C ILE A 13 25.72 -0.40 -1.98
N ALA A 14 26.15 -1.62 -1.62
CA ALA A 14 25.36 -2.84 -1.82
C ALA A 14 24.29 -3.08 -0.74
N GLY A 15 24.21 -2.24 0.30
CA GLY A 15 23.40 -2.51 1.49
C GLY A 15 22.19 -1.60 1.66
N CYS A 16 21.08 -1.85 0.95
CA CYS A 16 19.72 -1.63 1.47
C CYS A 16 18.64 -2.12 0.48
N ALA A 17 18.49 -3.45 0.38
CA ALA A 17 17.26 -4.05 -0.14
C ALA A 17 16.73 -5.04 0.91
N ALA A 18 16.44 -4.54 2.11
CA ALA A 18 15.77 -5.31 3.16
C ALA A 18 14.30 -5.51 2.75
N THR A 19 14.04 -6.50 1.90
CA THR A 19 12.66 -6.91 1.58
C THR A 19 12.08 -7.64 2.79
N THR A 20 11.36 -6.90 3.64
CA THR A 20 10.62 -7.50 4.75
C THR A 20 9.45 -8.27 4.15
N LYS A 21 9.56 -9.59 4.09
CA LYS A 21 8.44 -10.46 3.74
C LYS A 21 7.40 -10.36 4.86
N THR A 22 6.30 -9.66 4.62
CA THR A 22 5.14 -9.61 5.52
C THR A 22 4.31 -10.89 5.39
N GLU A 23 4.90 -12.01 5.81
CA GLU A 23 4.18 -13.27 5.92
C GLU A 23 3.44 -13.29 7.26
N VAL A 24 2.13 -13.49 7.21
CA VAL A 24 1.33 -13.71 8.42
C VAL A 24 1.71 -15.09 8.96
N LYS A 25 1.77 -15.27 10.29
CA LYS A 25 2.14 -16.51 11.02
C LYS A 25 1.47 -17.83 10.55
N ARG A 26 0.55 -17.81 9.59
CA ARG A 26 -0.17 -18.94 9.01
C ARG A 26 0.13 -19.21 7.53
N GLY A 27 1.26 -18.72 6.99
CA GLY A 27 1.67 -18.96 5.60
C GLY A 27 0.85 -18.21 4.54
N LYS A 28 -0.06 -17.33 4.97
CA LYS A 28 -0.81 -16.45 4.07
C LYS A 28 -0.16 -15.06 4.06
N LYS A 29 0.00 -14.47 2.88
CA LYS A 29 0.53 -13.11 2.74
C LYS A 29 -0.57 -12.10 3.12
N GLY A 30 -0.30 -11.31 4.15
CA GLY A 30 -1.13 -10.20 4.58
C GLY A 30 -0.53 -8.91 4.04
N MET A 31 -1.37 -7.99 3.57
CA MET A 31 -0.92 -6.69 3.08
C MET A 31 -1.91 -5.58 3.44
N HIS A 32 -1.37 -4.41 3.72
CA HIS A 32 -2.12 -3.17 3.84
C HIS A 32 -2.06 -2.45 2.49
N ILE A 33 -3.23 -2.07 1.98
CA ILE A 33 -3.43 -1.40 0.71
C ILE A 33 -3.93 -0.01 1.03
N ASN A 34 -3.17 1.00 0.64
CA ASN A 34 -3.57 2.40 0.72
C ASN A 34 -4.08 2.84 -0.65
N CYS A 35 -5.36 3.18 -0.74
CA CYS A 35 -5.96 3.75 -1.95
C CYS A 35 -6.34 5.21 -1.77
N SER A 36 -5.78 5.90 -0.77
CA SER A 36 -6.06 7.32 -0.48
C SER A 36 -5.66 8.25 -1.63
N GLY A 37 -6.37 9.36 -1.77
CA GLY A 37 -6.14 10.37 -2.81
C GLY A 37 -7.42 11.07 -3.24
N LEU A 38 -7.33 12.06 -4.13
CA LEU A 38 -8.51 12.81 -4.60
C LEU A 38 -9.54 11.94 -5.34
N SER A 39 -9.10 10.88 -6.00
CA SER A 39 -9.95 9.91 -6.68
C SER A 39 -10.05 8.58 -5.93
N SER A 40 -9.76 8.58 -4.61
CA SER A 40 -9.79 7.35 -3.83
C SER A 40 -11.14 6.67 -3.98
N SER A 41 -11.15 5.39 -4.36
CA SER A 41 -12.36 4.59 -4.43
C SER A 41 -12.10 3.21 -3.86
N TRP A 42 -13.16 2.60 -3.31
CA TRP A 42 -13.06 1.20 -2.87
C TRP A 42 -12.73 0.26 -4.04
N ASP A 43 -13.19 0.57 -5.26
CA ASP A 43 -12.86 -0.19 -6.47
C ASP A 43 -11.37 -0.19 -6.79
N GLN A 44 -10.68 0.94 -6.59
CA GLN A 44 -9.22 1.02 -6.74
C GLN A 44 -8.50 0.16 -5.69
N CYS A 45 -9.01 0.15 -4.46
CA CYS A 45 -8.53 -0.71 -3.38
C CYS A 45 -8.72 -2.20 -3.74
N TYR A 46 -9.89 -2.60 -4.23
CA TYR A 46 -10.19 -3.98 -4.64
C TYR A 46 -9.38 -4.43 -5.86
N THR A 47 -9.16 -3.54 -6.83
CA THR A 47 -8.31 -3.79 -8.01
C THR A 47 -6.86 -4.00 -7.59
N SER A 48 -6.35 -3.15 -6.71
CA SER A 48 -4.99 -3.29 -6.16
C SER A 48 -4.81 -4.60 -5.38
N ALA A 49 -5.84 -5.01 -4.62
CA ALA A 49 -5.84 -6.29 -3.92
C ALA A 49 -5.87 -7.50 -4.86
N ALA A 50 -6.68 -7.43 -5.92
CA ALA A 50 -6.76 -8.48 -6.94
C ALA A 50 -5.41 -8.63 -7.68
N ASN A 51 -4.81 -7.51 -8.09
CA ASN A 51 -3.50 -7.51 -8.74
C ASN A 51 -2.40 -8.07 -7.84
N SER A 52 -2.46 -7.80 -6.54
CA SER A 52 -1.44 -8.23 -5.58
C SER A 52 -1.56 -9.69 -5.13
N CYS A 53 -2.78 -10.25 -5.11
CA CYS A 53 -3.03 -11.64 -4.71
C CYS A 53 -3.25 -12.59 -5.89
N GLY A 54 -3.45 -12.08 -7.11
CA GLY A 54 -3.63 -12.86 -8.33
C GLY A 54 -4.89 -13.73 -8.33
N ALA A 55 -4.89 -14.77 -9.18
CA ALA A 55 -6.04 -15.64 -9.43
C ALA A 55 -6.56 -16.40 -8.20
N LYS A 56 -5.73 -16.58 -7.15
CA LYS A 56 -6.17 -17.20 -5.88
C LYS A 56 -7.17 -16.30 -5.12
N GLY A 57 -7.17 -15.00 -5.41
CA GLY A 57 -8.00 -14.01 -4.76
C GLY A 57 -7.56 -13.70 -3.34
N TYR A 58 -8.39 -12.94 -2.63
CA TYR A 58 -8.09 -12.42 -1.30
C TYR A 58 -9.32 -12.40 -0.40
N ARG A 59 -9.09 -12.15 0.87
CA ARG A 59 -10.13 -11.86 1.86
C ARG A 59 -9.81 -10.52 2.52
N VAL A 60 -10.81 -9.64 2.59
CA VAL A 60 -10.72 -8.38 3.32
C VAL A 60 -10.82 -8.65 4.81
N VAL A 61 -9.89 -8.08 5.59
CA VAL A 61 -9.79 -8.28 7.05
C VAL A 61 -10.22 -7.02 7.79
N ALA A 62 -9.83 -5.86 7.28
CA ALA A 62 -10.18 -4.56 7.84
C ALA A 62 -10.25 -3.52 6.72
N LYS A 63 -11.10 -2.51 6.91
CA LYS A 63 -11.17 -1.32 6.07
C LYS A 63 -11.11 -0.12 7.00
N SER A 64 -10.34 0.88 6.62
CA SER A 64 -10.27 2.17 7.28
C SER A 64 -10.50 3.23 6.23
N GLY A 65 -11.47 4.10 6.45
CA GLY A 65 -11.60 5.29 5.65
C GLY A 65 -12.59 6.27 6.24
N ASP A 66 -12.38 7.55 5.94
CA ASP A 66 -13.28 8.60 6.36
C ASP A 66 -14.62 8.40 5.65
N ASN A 67 -15.65 8.08 6.45
CA ASN A 67 -17.03 7.94 5.99
C ASN A 67 -17.73 9.30 5.85
N SER A 68 -17.03 10.37 6.19
CA SER A 68 -17.47 11.74 6.04
C SER A 68 -16.84 12.31 4.78
N GLU A 69 -17.39 11.94 3.63
CA GLU A 69 -17.57 12.98 2.62
C GLU A 69 -18.51 13.97 3.33
N GLU A 70 -17.96 15.03 3.95
CA GLU A 70 -18.79 16.17 4.32
C GLU A 70 -19.54 16.52 3.03
N PRO A 71 -20.89 16.50 3.04
CA PRO A 71 -21.67 16.87 1.87
C PRO A 71 -21.53 18.38 1.68
N GLY A 72 -20.35 18.81 1.22
CA GLY A 72 -20.11 20.15 0.75
C GLY A 72 -20.65 20.25 -0.65
N ASP A 73 -21.47 21.27 -0.89
CA ASP A 73 -21.90 21.69 -2.22
C ASP A 73 -20.67 22.16 -3.02
N TYR A 74 -19.92 21.21 -3.55
CA TYR A 74 -18.78 21.49 -4.40
C TYR A 74 -19.26 21.61 -5.84
N PRO A 75 -18.92 22.69 -6.57
CA PRO A 75 -19.40 22.96 -7.92
C PRO A 75 -19.02 21.88 -8.97
N PHE A 76 -18.20 20.90 -8.60
CA PHE A 76 -17.81 19.75 -9.42
C PHE A 76 -17.88 18.40 -8.68
N GLY A 77 -18.45 18.35 -7.48
CA GLY A 77 -18.40 17.16 -6.61
C GLY A 77 -16.99 16.82 -6.11
N ILE A 78 -16.00 17.68 -6.36
CA ILE A 78 -14.61 17.52 -5.93
C ILE A 78 -14.38 18.44 -4.73
N ASN A 79 -14.18 17.83 -3.56
CA ASN A 79 -13.80 18.57 -2.37
C ASN A 79 -12.35 19.10 -2.54
N PRO A 80 -12.10 20.42 -2.50
CA PRO A 80 -10.76 20.99 -2.65
C PRO A 80 -9.83 20.69 -1.46
N ALA A 81 -10.37 20.27 -0.32
CA ALA A 81 -9.65 19.66 0.80
C ALA A 81 -9.68 18.11 0.76
N GLY A 82 -10.24 17.53 -0.32
CA GLY A 82 -10.72 16.15 -0.49
C GLY A 82 -9.65 15.08 -0.61
N TYR A 83 -8.67 15.09 0.28
CA TYR A 83 -7.83 13.92 0.50
C TYR A 83 -8.65 12.89 1.29
N THR A 84 -9.44 12.08 0.58
CA THR A 84 -10.12 10.96 1.24
C THR A 84 -9.08 9.88 1.53
N SER A 85 -8.93 9.59 2.82
CA SER A 85 -8.07 8.52 3.29
C SER A 85 -8.87 7.23 3.24
N ARG A 86 -8.50 6.31 2.34
CA ARG A 86 -9.08 4.95 2.29
C ARG A 86 -7.96 3.94 2.23
N SER A 87 -8.04 2.96 3.12
CA SER A 87 -7.11 1.85 3.14
C SER A 87 -7.80 0.57 3.58
N MET A 88 -7.25 -0.57 3.19
CA MET A 88 -7.76 -1.87 3.57
C MET A 88 -6.63 -2.84 3.88
N ILE A 89 -6.88 -3.77 4.78
CA ILE A 89 -5.99 -4.89 5.05
C ILE A 89 -6.62 -6.12 4.40
N VAL A 90 -5.84 -6.83 3.60
CA VAL A 90 -6.26 -8.09 2.96
C VAL A 90 -5.29 -9.22 3.29
N ILE A 91 -5.80 -10.44 3.25
CA ILE A 91 -5.02 -11.67 3.29
C ILE A 91 -5.26 -12.44 1.99
N CYS A 92 -4.21 -12.72 1.24
CA CYS A 92 -4.30 -13.57 0.05
C CYS A 92 -4.71 -14.99 0.46
N LYS A 93 -5.52 -15.64 -0.39
CA LYS A 93 -6.01 -16.99 -0.10
C LYS A 93 -4.92 -18.05 -0.26
#